data_AF-A0A645GS12-F1
#
_entry.id   AF-A0A645GS12-F1
#
_cell.length_a   1.000
_cell.length_b   1.000
_cell.length_c   1.000
_cell.angle_alpha   90.00
_cell.angle_beta   90.00
_cell.angle_gamma   90.00
#
_symmetry.space_group_name_H-M   'P 1'
#
loop_
_entity.id
_entity.type
_entity.pdbx_description
1 polymer ?
#
loop_
_entity_poly.entity_id
_entity_poly.type
_entity_poly.pdbx_seq_one_letter_code
_entity_poly.pdbx_strand_id
1 'polypeptide(L)'
;MITDLLISITQYLPRVFVAILILVIGVLSIDIVMDYLSGTVRNMNVEGADVIIPLLRGFLLLIVVLVALDTMLIDTGILYLFFGPLAWGIAIVVAFKYGVKDALVAYARERK
;
A
#
# COMPACT_ATOMS: atom_id res chain seq x y z
N MET A 1 -11.80 36.37 -16.30
CA MET A 1 -12.60 35.12 -16.32
C MET A 1 -12.01 34.07 -17.25
N ILE A 2 -12.00 34.24 -18.59
CA ILE A 2 -11.40 33.24 -19.51
C ILE A 2 -9.87 33.16 -19.33
N THR A 3 -9.20 34.31 -19.18
CA THR A 3 -7.76 34.38 -18.93
C THR A 3 -7.35 33.64 -17.65
N ASP A 4 -8.13 33.77 -16.57
CA ASP A 4 -7.83 33.12 -15.28
C ASP A 4 -7.99 31.59 -15.37
N LEU A 5 -8.96 31.11 -16.15
CA LEU A 5 -9.17 29.69 -16.41
C LEU A 5 -8.03 29.10 -17.25
N LEU A 6 -7.56 29.83 -18.26
CA LEU A 6 -6.40 29.39 -19.05
C LEU A 6 -5.13 29.33 -18.20
N ILE A 7 -4.90 30.35 -17.36
CA ILE A 7 -3.76 30.38 -16.43
C ILE A 7 -3.80 29.18 -15.48
N SER A 8 -4.96 28.86 -14.88
CA SER A 8 -5.09 27.74 -13.94
C SER A 8 -4.84 26.39 -14.60
N ILE A 9 -5.36 26.16 -15.82
CA ILE A 9 -5.10 24.93 -16.59
C ILE A 9 -3.61 24.81 -16.89
N THR A 10 -2.98 25.88 -17.39
CA THR A 10 -1.55 25.84 -17.73
C THR A 10 -0.68 25.59 -16.51
N GLN A 11 -1.03 26.16 -15.36
CA GLN A 11 -0.31 25.94 -14.10
C GLN A 11 -0.51 24.52 -13.52
N TYR A 12 -1.56 23.82 -13.92
CA TYR A 12 -1.83 22.45 -13.50
C TYR A 12 -1.03 21.41 -14.30
N LEU A 13 -0.73 21.69 -15.58
CA LEU A 13 0.00 20.76 -16.47
C LEU A 13 1.33 20.24 -15.91
N PRO A 14 2.21 21.07 -15.29
CA PRO A 14 3.44 20.57 -14.67
C PRO A 14 3.19 19.48 -13.62
N ARG A 15 2.12 19.61 -12.81
CA ARG A 15 1.78 18.62 -11.78
C ARG A 15 1.36 17.30 -12.39
N VAL A 16 0.55 17.35 -13.44
CA VAL A 16 0.15 16.16 -14.21
C VAL A 16 1.37 15.45 -14.79
N PHE A 17 2.32 16.21 -15.33
CA PHE A 17 3.55 15.64 -15.87
C PHE A 17 4.40 14.94 -14.79
N VAL A 18 4.56 15.58 -13.63
CA VAL A 18 5.26 14.97 -12.48
C VAL A 18 4.53 13.72 -12.00
N ALA A 19 3.20 13.72 -11.94
CA ALA A 19 2.42 12.55 -11.56
C ALA A 19 2.60 11.38 -12.53
N ILE A 20 2.62 11.64 -13.84
CA ILE A 20 2.92 10.62 -14.85
C ILE A 20 4.33 10.06 -14.63
N LEU A 21 5.31 10.91 -14.36
CA LEU A 21 6.69 10.50 -14.11
C LEU A 21 6.78 9.64 -12.84
N ILE A 22 6.05 9.99 -11.77
CA ILE A 22 5.92 9.19 -10.55
C ILE A 22 5.32 7.82 -10.86
N LEU A 23 4.26 7.74 -11.67
CA LEU A 23 3.66 6.46 -12.05
C LEU A 23 4.65 5.58 -12.82
N VAL A 24 5.34 6.14 -13.81
CA VAL A 24 6.32 5.39 -14.62
C VAL A 24 7.46 4.88 -13.75
N ILE A 25 8.10 5.75 -12.98
CA ILE A 25 9.24 5.37 -12.12
C ILE A 25 8.79 4.45 -11.00
N GLY A 26 7.62 4.71 -10.42
CA GLY A 26 7.06 3.93 -9.33
C GLY A 26 6.76 2.50 -9.75
N VAL A 27 6.11 2.29 -10.91
CA VAL A 27 5.85 0.95 -11.44
C VAL A 27 7.16 0.21 -11.72
N LEU A 28 8.14 0.85 -12.34
CA LEU A 28 9.46 0.25 -12.56
C LEU A 28 10.15 -0.14 -11.24
N SER A 29 10.04 0.72 -10.23
CA SER A 29 10.59 0.45 -8.89
C SER A 29 9.91 -0.73 -8.23
N ILE A 30 8.59 -0.87 -8.40
CA ILE A 30 7.82 -2.01 -7.91
C ILE A 30 8.32 -3.30 -8.55
N ASP A 31 8.53 -3.32 -9.86
CA ASP A 31 9.01 -4.53 -10.54
C ASP A 31 10.36 -4.98 -9.98
N ILE A 32 11.31 -4.06 -9.84
CA ILE A 32 12.64 -4.35 -9.25
C ILE A 32 12.51 -4.92 -7.82
N VAL A 33 11.73 -4.25 -6.98
CA VAL A 33 11.56 -4.66 -5.57
C VAL A 33 10.84 -6.01 -5.47
N MET A 34 9.79 -6.21 -6.26
CA MET A 34 9.00 -7.44 -6.23
C MET A 34 9.76 -8.64 -6.78
N ASP A 35 10.58 -8.47 -7.81
CA ASP A 35 11.40 -9.55 -8.35
C ASP A 35 12.47 -9.99 -7.34
N TYR A 36 13.11 -9.04 -6.66
CA TYR A 36 14.06 -9.32 -5.57
C TYR A 36 13.38 -10.06 -4.40
N LEU A 37 12.22 -9.58 -3.95
CA LEU A 37 11.45 -10.21 -2.88
C LEU A 37 10.98 -11.62 -3.27
N SER A 38 10.46 -11.79 -4.48
CA SER A 38 9.98 -13.08 -4.97
C SER A 38 11.09 -14.12 -5.04
N GLY A 39 12.28 -13.72 -5.49
CA GLY A 39 13.47 -14.57 -5.48
C GLY A 39 13.87 -15.00 -4.08
N THR A 40 13.87 -14.05 -3.13
CA THR A 40 14.22 -14.32 -1.73
C THR A 40 13.23 -15.26 -1.05
N VAL A 41 11.94 -14.99 -1.20
CA VAL A 41 10.86 -15.76 -0.55
C VAL A 41 10.79 -17.18 -1.10
N ARG A 42 11.02 -17.38 -2.40
CA ARG A 42 11.12 -18.72 -3.01
C ARG A 42 12.25 -19.55 -2.43
N ASN A 43 13.42 -18.94 -2.18
CA ASN A 43 14.56 -19.64 -1.59
C ASN A 43 14.30 -20.08 -0.14
N MET A 44 13.37 -19.42 0.55
CA MET A 44 13.05 -19.67 1.96
C MET A 44 11.88 -20.64 2.17
N ASN A 45 11.25 -21.18 1.11
CA ASN A 45 10.07 -22.05 1.19
C ASN A 45 8.97 -21.52 2.12
N VAL A 46 8.71 -20.20 2.06
CA VAL A 46 7.71 -19.57 2.93
C VAL A 46 6.31 -20.00 2.52
N GLU A 47 5.57 -20.59 3.45
CA GLU A 47 4.18 -20.98 3.27
C GLU A 47 3.31 -19.72 3.05
N GLY A 48 2.54 -19.69 1.96
CA GLY A 48 1.70 -18.54 1.59
C GLY A 48 2.38 -17.46 0.74
N ALA A 49 3.61 -17.69 0.26
CA ALA A 49 4.29 -16.80 -0.68
C ALA A 49 3.44 -16.45 -1.91
N ASP A 50 2.70 -17.42 -2.44
CA ASP A 50 1.85 -17.26 -3.64
C ASP A 50 0.70 -16.26 -3.45
N VAL A 51 0.32 -15.95 -2.21
CA VAL A 51 -0.70 -14.95 -1.88
C VAL A 51 -0.08 -13.63 -1.44
N ILE A 52 0.98 -13.69 -0.62
CA ILE A 52 1.62 -12.50 -0.05
C ILE A 52 2.33 -11.67 -1.12
N ILE A 53 3.00 -12.32 -2.08
CA ILE A 53 3.75 -11.62 -3.13
C ILE A 53 2.83 -10.79 -4.04
N PRO A 54 1.74 -11.33 -4.62
CA PRO A 54 0.80 -10.52 -5.39
C PRO A 54 0.12 -9.42 -4.56
N LEU A 55 -0.21 -9.71 -3.30
CA LEU A 55 -0.83 -8.74 -2.40
C LEU A 55 0.10 -7.55 -2.15
N LEU A 56 1.38 -7.81 -1.88
CA LEU A 56 2.39 -6.77 -1.69
C LEU A 56 2.60 -5.94 -2.96
N ARG A 57 2.64 -6.59 -4.13
CA ARG A 57 2.72 -5.88 -5.43
C ARG A 57 1.53 -4.93 -5.60
N GLY A 58 0.31 -5.41 -5.35
CA GLY A 58 -0.90 -4.60 -5.41
C GLY A 58 -0.89 -3.43 -4.42
N PHE A 59 -0.41 -3.66 -3.20
CA PHE A 59 -0.29 -2.63 -2.18
C PHE A 59 0.72 -1.54 -2.55
N LEU A 60 1.90 -1.91 -3.07
CA LEU A 60 2.88 -0.94 -3.54
C LEU A 60 2.35 -0.13 -4.74
N LEU A 61 1.64 -0.77 -5.67
CA LEU A 61 1.00 -0.08 -6.80
C LEU A 61 -0.02 0.93 -6.31
N LEU A 62 -0.85 0.55 -5.32
CA LEU A 62 -1.78 1.45 -4.68
C LEU A 62 -1.06 2.67 -4.09
N ILE A 63 0.04 2.49 -3.35
CA ILE A 63 0.82 3.60 -2.79
C ILE A 63 1.31 4.53 -3.91
N VAL A 64 1.89 3.98 -4.98
CA VAL A 64 2.38 4.78 -6.11
C VAL A 64 1.25 5.60 -6.75
N VAL A 65 0.07 5.00 -6.90
CA VAL A 65 -1.12 5.71 -7.40
C VAL A 65 -1.54 6.82 -6.45
N LEU A 66 -1.59 6.57 -5.13
CA LEU A 66 -1.94 7.59 -4.14
C LEU A 66 -0.97 8.78 -4.19
N VAL A 67 0.33 8.52 -4.29
CA VAL A 67 1.36 9.57 -4.39
C VAL A 67 1.19 10.38 -5.69
N ALA A 68 0.86 9.73 -6.80
CA ALA A 68 0.59 10.42 -8.07
C ALA A 68 -0.67 11.29 -7.98
N LEU A 69 -1.74 10.79 -7.36
CA LEU A 69 -2.97 11.56 -7.14
C LEU A 69 -2.73 12.77 -6.22
N ASP A 70 -1.99 12.58 -5.13
CA ASP A 70 -1.62 13.66 -4.21
C ASP A 70 -0.79 14.76 -4.90
N THR A 71 0.14 14.37 -5.78
CA THR A 71 0.92 15.31 -6.60
C THR A 71 0.03 16.16 -7.51
N MET A 72 -1.08 15.59 -7.98
CA MET A 72 -2.12 16.26 -8.76
C MET A 72 -3.08 17.09 -7.89
N LEU A 73 -2.83 17.25 -6.59
CA LEU A 73 -3.73 17.94 -5.65
C LEU A 73 -5.13 17.30 -5.58
N ILE A 74 -5.22 16.00 -5.87
CA ILE A 74 -6.45 15.23 -5.69
C ILE A 74 -6.51 14.83 -4.22
N ASP A 75 -7.63 15.10 -3.56
CA ASP A 75 -7.82 14.76 -2.15
C ASP A 75 -7.82 13.24 -1.95
N THR A 76 -6.71 12.71 -1.44
CA THR A 76 -6.53 11.30 -1.11
C THR A 76 -7.03 10.97 0.31
N GLY A 77 -7.51 11.96 1.07
CA GLY A 77 -8.06 11.80 2.42
C GLY A 77 -9.21 10.81 2.50
N ILE A 78 -10.05 10.77 1.46
CA ILE A 78 -11.14 9.79 1.33
C ILE A 78 -10.60 8.37 1.33
N LEU A 79 -9.48 8.12 0.66
CA LEU A 79 -8.88 6.77 0.59
C LEU A 79 -8.29 6.38 1.94
N TYR A 80 -7.64 7.31 2.64
CA TYR A 80 -7.16 7.08 4.01
C TYR A 80 -8.28 6.73 5.00
N LEU A 81 -9.46 7.35 4.85
CA LEU A 81 -10.63 7.05 5.67
C LEU A 81 -11.07 5.58 5.55
N PHE A 82 -10.92 4.96 4.38
CA PHE A 82 -11.22 3.54 4.18
C PHE A 82 -10.05 2.63 4.58
N PHE A 83 -8.80 3.04 4.33
CA PHE A 83 -7.63 2.24 4.68
C PHE A 83 -7.37 2.13 6.17
N GLY A 84 -7.68 3.16 6.96
CA GLY A 84 -7.51 3.12 8.42
C GLY A 84 -8.22 1.93 9.08
N PRO A 85 -9.55 1.78 8.90
CA PRO A 85 -10.30 0.63 9.40
C PRO A 85 -9.83 -0.71 8.84
N LEU A 86 -9.49 -0.78 7.55
CA LEU A 86 -8.97 -2.00 6.92
C LEU A 86 -7.63 -2.44 7.54
N ALA A 87 -6.73 -1.49 7.80
CA ALA A 87 -5.43 -1.77 8.42
C ALA A 87 -5.58 -2.31 9.84
N TRP A 88 -6.47 -1.72 10.65
CA TRP A 88 -6.81 -2.24 11.98
C TRP A 88 -7.45 -3.63 11.90
N GLY A 89 -8.35 -3.86 10.94
CA GLY A 89 -8.95 -5.17 10.71
C GLY A 89 -7.92 -6.27 10.43
N ILE A 90 -6.97 -6.01 9.54
CA ILE A 90 -5.88 -6.96 9.22
C ILE A 90 -4.95 -7.14 10.43
N ALA A 91 -4.58 -6.04 11.10
CA ALA A 91 -3.69 -6.09 12.27
C ALA A 91 -4.26 -6.95 13.40
N ILE A 92 -5.57 -6.83 13.68
CA ILE A 92 -6.27 -7.65 14.67
C ILE A 92 -6.18 -9.13 14.27
N VAL A 93 -6.53 -9.49 13.04
CA VAL A 93 -6.50 -10.90 12.58
C VAL A 93 -5.10 -11.51 12.72
N VAL A 94 -4.07 -10.77 12.29
CA VAL A 94 -2.68 -11.23 12.40
C VAL A 94 -2.24 -11.38 13.86
N ALA A 95 -2.56 -10.42 14.72
CA ALA A 95 -2.23 -10.47 16.14
C ALA A 95 -2.90 -11.64 16.86
N PHE A 96 -4.17 -11.92 16.55
CA PHE A 96 -4.89 -13.06 17.11
C PHE A 96 -4.32 -14.41 16.64
N LYS A 97 -3.91 -14.51 15.37
CA LYS A 97 -3.32 -15.74 14.80
C LYS A 97 -1.97 -16.09 15.45
N TYR A 98 -1.11 -15.09 15.68
CA TYR A 98 0.29 -15.33 16.07
C TYR A 98 0.66 -15.00 17.52
N GLY A 99 -0.20 -14.33 18.30
CA GLY A 99 0.17 -13.89 19.67
C GLY A 99 -0.90 -14.08 20.74
N VAL A 100 -2.17 -13.74 20.45
CA VAL A 100 -3.21 -13.69 21.50
C VAL A 100 -3.69 -15.10 21.89
N LYS A 101 -3.73 -16.05 20.95
CA LYS A 101 -4.19 -17.41 21.23
C LYS A 101 -3.31 -18.11 22.27
N ASP A 102 -1.98 -18.01 22.13
CA ASP A 102 -1.05 -18.71 23.02
C ASP A 102 -1.02 -18.06 24.41
N ALA A 103 -1.09 -16.73 24.49
CA ALA A 103 -1.22 -16.01 25.75
C ALA A 103 -2.54 -16.33 26.48
N LEU A 104 -3.66 -16.42 25.77
CA LEU A 104 -4.96 -16.79 26.34
C LEU A 104 -4.99 -18.25 26.82
N VAL A 105 -4.37 -19.17 26.08
CA VAL A 105 -4.28 -20.59 26.46
C VAL A 105 -3.38 -20.78 27.68
N ALA A 106 -2.24 -20.07 27.75
CA ALA A 106 -1.36 -20.09 28.92
C ALA A 106 -2.07 -19.56 30.16
N TYR A 107 -2.75 -18.42 30.05
CA TYR A 107 -3.54 -17.85 31.15
C TYR A 107 -4.69 -18.75 31.60
N ALA A 108 -5.38 -19.40 30.65
CA ALA A 108 -6.44 -20.36 30.97
C ALA A 108 -5.93 -21.64 31.64
N ARG A 109 -4.66 -22.02 31.43
CA ARG A 109 -4.00 -23.15 32.11
C ARG A 109 -3.56 -22.80 33.53
N GLU A 110 -3.07 -21.58 33.79
CA GLU A 110 -2.64 -21.16 35.13
C GLU A 110 -3.81 -20.97 36.11
N ARG A 111 -5.04 -20.81 35.62
CA ARG A 111 -6.26 -20.68 36.44
C ARG A 111 -7.04 -22.00 36.66
N LYS A 112 -6.55 -23.14 36.18
CA LYS A 112 -7.12 -24.47 36.46
C LYS A 112 -6.20 -25.27 37.37
#